data_AF-A0A945E0V5-F1
#
_entry.id   AF-A0A945E0V5-F1
#
_cell.length_a   1.000
_cell.length_b   1.000
_cell.length_c   1.000
_cell.angle_alpha   90.00
_cell.angle_beta   90.00
_cell.angle_gamma   90.00
#
_symmetry.space_group_name_H-M   'P 1'
#
loop_
_entity.id
_entity.type
_entity.pdbx_description
1 polymer ?
#
loop_
_entity_poly.entity_id
_entity_poly.type
_entity_poly.pdbx_seq_one_letter_code
_entity_poly.pdbx_strand_id
1 'polypeptide(L)'
;MSHTYKNLVFTKHAWERLNDRSLNKDSIHQVVSFPDKTIHNQKNFKFIRTLHGRKIHVVATPIENNKYLIISTWVRGEKDKEPFIWQLITLPFKIIWWILKLIWRAIAGKKSKNAL
;
A
#
# COMPACT_ATOMS: atom_id res chain seq x y z
N MET A 1 26.38 -1.21 5.40
CA MET A 1 25.97 0.21 5.48
C MET A 1 25.02 0.35 6.67
N SER A 2 25.25 1.30 7.57
CA SER A 2 24.38 1.52 8.72
C SER A 2 23.08 2.18 8.27
N HIS A 3 21.97 1.43 8.28
CA HIS A 3 20.64 1.96 7.98
C HIS A 3 20.05 2.59 9.24
N THR A 4 20.59 3.75 9.65
CA THR A 4 20.10 4.50 10.82
C THR A 4 19.34 5.74 10.36
N TYR A 5 18.21 6.04 11.00
CA TYR A 5 17.39 7.22 10.71
C TYR A 5 16.64 7.69 11.96
N LYS A 6 16.86 8.93 12.42
CA LYS A 6 16.15 9.54 13.57
C LYS A 6 15.94 8.58 14.75
N ASN A 7 17.04 8.07 15.31
CA ASN A 7 17.05 7.07 16.41
C ASN A 7 16.45 5.70 16.10
N LEU A 8 16.14 5.41 14.84
CA LEU A 8 15.74 4.08 14.37
C LEU A 8 16.92 3.41 13.68
N VAL A 9 17.20 2.16 14.05
CA VAL A 9 18.20 1.31 13.40
C VAL A 9 17.44 0.22 12.65
N PHE A 10 17.64 0.11 11.34
CA PHE A 10 16.95 -0.88 10.53
C PHE A 10 17.83 -2.12 10.34
N THR A 11 17.23 -3.29 10.59
CA THR A 11 17.81 -4.56 10.16
C THR A 11 17.77 -4.69 8.63
N LYS A 12 18.63 -5.53 8.06
CA LYS A 12 18.61 -5.84 6.61
C LYS A 12 17.22 -6.28 6.15
N HIS A 13 16.58 -7.16 6.92
CA HIS A 13 15.24 -7.65 6.63
C HIS A 13 14.18 -6.55 6.65
N ALA A 14 14.19 -5.67 7.66
CA ALA A 14 13.27 -4.53 7.71
C ALA A 14 13.49 -3.55 6.55
N TRP A 15 14.74 -3.37 6.12
CA TRP A 15 15.11 -2.52 5.00
C TRP A 15 14.55 -3.03 3.67
N GLU A 16 14.74 -4.32 3.40
CA GLU A 16 14.17 -4.98 2.21
C GLU A 16 12.64 -4.82 2.17
N ARG A 17 11.96 -5.08 3.28
CA ARG A 17 10.50 -4.93 3.37
C ARG A 17 10.00 -3.51 3.19
N LEU A 18 10.77 -2.53 3.63
CA LEU A 18 10.47 -1.11 3.45
C LEU A 18 10.49 -0.75 1.95
N ASN A 19 11.49 -1.23 1.22
CA ASN A 19 11.61 -1.03 -0.23
C ASN A 19 10.50 -1.77 -1.00
N ASP A 20 10.28 -3.05 -0.71
CA ASP A 20 9.28 -3.88 -1.39
C ASP A 20 7.85 -3.31 -1.29
N ARG A 21 7.56 -2.61 -0.20
CA ARG A 21 6.22 -2.06 0.08
C ARG A 21 6.09 -0.57 -0.23
N SER A 22 7.13 0.00 -0.84
CA SER A 22 7.26 1.43 -1.15
C SER A 22 6.90 2.29 0.08
N LEU A 23 7.42 1.90 1.24
CA LEU A 23 7.27 2.65 2.49
C LEU A 23 8.44 3.62 2.63
N ASN A 24 8.20 4.82 3.14
CA ASN A 24 9.27 5.77 3.43
C ASN A 24 9.75 5.59 4.89
N LYS A 25 11.05 5.82 5.14
CA LYS A 25 11.65 5.90 6.48
C LYS A 25 10.90 6.89 7.38
N ASP A 26 10.44 8.01 6.81
CA ASP A 26 9.63 8.99 7.55
C ASP A 26 8.31 8.43 8.04
N SER A 27 7.65 7.60 7.22
CA SER A 27 6.41 6.93 7.62
C SER A 27 6.66 5.98 8.79
N ILE A 28 7.77 5.25 8.78
CA ILE A 28 8.16 4.36 9.90
C ILE A 28 8.45 5.18 11.16
N HIS A 29 9.21 6.27 11.03
CA HIS A 29 9.45 7.18 12.14
C HIS A 29 8.14 7.72 12.73
N GLN A 30 7.21 8.17 11.89
CA GLN A 30 5.91 8.65 12.34
C GLN A 30 5.09 7.56 13.04
N VAL A 31 5.14 6.31 12.57
CA VAL A 31 4.44 5.17 13.20
C VAL A 31 5.03 4.86 14.58
N VAL A 32 6.35 4.96 14.76
CA VAL A 32 7.02 4.71 16.04
C VAL A 32 6.84 5.87 17.01
N SER A 33 6.93 7.12 16.55
CA SER A 33 6.81 8.32 17.40
C SER A 33 5.38 8.60 17.84
N PHE A 34 4.41 8.37 16.95
CA PHE A 34 3.00 8.66 17.19
C PHE A 34 2.13 7.47 16.78
N PRO A 35 2.19 6.32 17.47
CA PRO A 35 1.37 5.16 17.13
C PRO A 35 -0.11 5.41 17.45
N ASP A 36 -1.02 4.89 16.62
CA ASP A 36 -2.45 4.81 16.98
C ASP A 36 -2.67 3.71 18.02
N LYS A 37 -1.88 2.63 17.92
CA LYS A 37 -1.89 1.53 18.86
C LYS A 37 -0.48 0.97 19.05
N THR A 38 -0.10 0.78 20.30
CA THR A 38 1.12 0.09 20.69
C THR A 38 0.77 -1.21 21.39
N ILE A 39 1.40 -2.30 20.98
CA ILE A 39 1.28 -3.61 21.63
C ILE A 39 2.66 -4.00 22.09
N HIS A 40 2.81 -4.20 23.40
CA HIS A 40 4.05 -4.66 23.99
C HIS A 40 4.04 -6.19 24.09
N ASN A 41 5.10 -6.85 23.63
CA ASN A 41 5.30 -8.28 23.75
C ASN A 41 6.72 -8.59 24.24
N GLN A 42 6.85 -8.82 25.54
CA GLN A 42 8.08 -9.16 26.26
C GLN A 42 9.26 -8.21 26.01
N LYS A 43 9.96 -8.38 24.89
CA LYS A 43 11.13 -7.58 24.47
C LYS A 43 10.85 -6.67 23.28
N ASN A 44 9.70 -6.83 22.63
CA ASN A 44 9.39 -6.17 21.38
C ASN A 44 8.15 -5.29 21.51
N PHE A 45 8.15 -4.18 20.79
CA PHE A 45 7.02 -3.29 20.64
C PHE A 45 6.51 -3.38 19.22
N LYS A 46 5.20 -3.55 19.09
CA LYS A 46 4.49 -3.47 17.82
C LYS A 46 3.70 -2.17 17.78
N PHE A 47 4.15 -1.26 16.94
CA PHE A 47 3.51 0.01 16.67
C PHE A 47 2.60 -0.13 15.45
N ILE A 48 1.41 0.44 15.52
CA ILE A 48 0.41 0.38 14.46
C ILE A 48 -0.10 1.79 14.25
N ARG A 49 -0.06 2.26 13.00
CA ARG A 49 -0.66 3.53 12.59
C ARG A 49 -1.22 3.45 11.19
N THR A 50 -2.34 4.11 10.94
CA THR A 50 -2.89 4.27 9.59
C THR A 50 -2.36 5.57 8.97
N LEU A 51 -1.66 5.47 7.84
CA LEU A 51 -1.16 6.62 7.08
C LEU A 51 -1.67 6.54 5.64
N HIS A 52 -2.30 7.61 5.15
CA HIS A 52 -2.86 7.70 3.79
C HIS A 52 -3.77 6.50 3.43
N GLY A 53 -4.61 6.04 4.37
CA GLY A 53 -5.48 4.87 4.20
C GLY A 53 -4.78 3.52 4.39
N ARG A 54 -3.44 3.47 4.47
CA ARG A 54 -2.67 2.23 4.65
C ARG A 54 -2.41 1.96 6.13
N LYS A 55 -2.81 0.79 6.64
CA LYS A 55 -2.49 0.39 8.01
C LYS A 55 -1.07 -0.18 8.09
N ILE A 56 -0.15 0.60 8.64
CA ILE A 56 1.25 0.23 8.78
C ILE A 56 1.47 -0.35 10.17
N HIS A 57 2.23 -1.43 10.20
CA HIS A 57 2.68 -2.09 11.42
C HIS A 57 4.20 -2.15 11.42
N VAL A 58 4.79 -1.82 12.56
CA VAL A 58 6.24 -1.81 12.76
C VAL A 58 6.54 -2.59 14.02
N VAL A 59 7.42 -3.58 13.93
CA VAL A 59 7.95 -4.28 15.10
C VAL A 59 9.36 -3.79 15.37
N ALA A 60 9.57 -3.32 16.58
CA ALA A 60 10.87 -2.82 17.02
C ALA A 60 11.23 -3.32 18.42
N THR A 61 12.52 -3.43 18.67
CA THR A 61 13.10 -3.73 19.97
C THR A 61 13.79 -2.46 20.48
N PRO A 62 13.52 -2.00 21.70
CA PRO A 62 14.28 -0.90 22.27
C PRO A 62 15.72 -1.33 22.47
N ILE A 63 16.65 -0.45 22.12
CA ILE A 63 18.09 -0.62 22.36
C ILE A 63 18.59 0.58 23.17
N GLU A 64 19.84 0.53 23.60
CA GLU A 64 20.47 1.60 24.37
C GLU A 64 20.41 2.98 23.67
N ASN A 65 20.48 4.05 24.45
CA ASN A 65 20.43 5.44 24.00
C ASN A 65 19.09 5.86 23.35
N ASN A 66 17.97 5.35 23.87
CA ASN A 66 16.62 5.74 23.43
C ASN A 66 16.38 5.49 21.94
N LYS A 67 17.01 4.43 21.41
CA LYS A 67 16.91 4.01 20.01
C LYS A 67 16.04 2.77 19.89
N TYR A 68 15.48 2.57 18.70
CA TYR A 68 14.69 1.38 18.38
C TYR A 68 15.33 0.62 17.23
N LEU A 69 15.57 -0.67 17.42
CA LEU A 69 15.94 -1.60 16.37
C LEU A 69 14.68 -2.10 15.64
N ILE A 70 14.48 -1.66 14.42
CA ILE A 70 13.36 -2.08 13.56
C ILE A 70 13.65 -3.49 13.00
N ILE A 71 12.89 -4.47 13.46
CA ILE A 71 13.01 -5.88 13.03
C ILE A 71 12.22 -6.12 11.75
N SER A 72 10.99 -5.59 11.68
CA SER A 72 10.10 -5.84 10.54
C SER A 72 9.06 -4.74 10.36
N THR A 73 8.65 -4.55 9.11
CA THR A 73 7.62 -3.61 8.69
C THR A 73 6.62 -4.34 7.79
N TRP A 74 5.33 -4.12 8.00
CA TRP A 74 4.29 -4.65 7.12
C TRP A 74 3.09 -3.73 7.03
N VAL A 75 2.40 -3.79 5.89
CA VAL A 75 1.16 -3.06 5.63
C VAL A 75 0.01 -4.06 5.58
N ARG A 76 -1.10 -3.76 6.26
CA ARG A 76 -2.31 -4.58 6.26
C ARG A 76 -3.48 -3.79 5.68
N GLY A 77 -4.26 -4.42 4.80
CA GLY A 77 -5.56 -3.87 4.39
C GLY A 77 -5.48 -2.78 3.31
N GLU A 78 -5.08 -3.15 2.11
CA GLU A 78 -5.65 -2.70 0.83
C GLU A 78 -5.11 -3.63 -0.28
N LYS A 79 -5.88 -3.89 -1.33
CA LYS A 79 -5.35 -4.45 -2.58
C LYS A 79 -4.24 -3.50 -3.02
N ASP A 80 -3.04 -4.00 -3.30
CA ASP A 80 -1.97 -3.18 -3.87
C ASP A 80 -2.59 -2.33 -4.98
N LYS A 81 -2.52 -0.99 -4.87
CA LYS A 81 -3.07 -0.10 -5.89
C LYS A 81 -2.53 -0.60 -7.22
N GLU A 82 -3.44 -1.00 -8.13
CA GLU A 82 -2.98 -1.48 -9.43
C GLU A 82 -2.06 -0.42 -10.02
N PRO A 83 -0.89 -0.81 -10.54
CA PRO A 83 0.05 0.13 -11.11
C PRO A 83 -0.68 1.03 -12.10
N PHE A 84 -0.39 2.33 -12.10
CA PHE A 84 -1.00 3.28 -13.04
C PHE A 84 -0.88 2.79 -14.50
N ILE A 85 0.18 2.04 -14.81
CA ILE A 85 0.43 1.37 -16.09
C ILE A 85 -0.68 0.37 -16.45
N TRP A 86 -1.19 -0.41 -15.50
CA TRP A 86 -2.29 -1.35 -15.72
C TRP A 86 -3.61 -0.64 -16.04
N GLN A 87 -3.85 0.50 -15.40
CA GLN A 87 -5.00 1.35 -15.75
C GLN A 87 -4.88 1.91 -17.16
N LEU A 88 -3.67 2.30 -17.58
CA LEU A 88 -3.40 2.78 -18.94
C LEU A 88 -3.53 1.69 -20.00
N ILE A 89 -3.04 0.48 -19.74
CA ILE A 89 -3.14 -0.67 -20.67
C ILE A 89 -4.59 -1.12 -20.87
N THR A 90 -5.44 -1.05 -19.83
CA THR A 90 -6.83 -1.52 -19.91
C THR A 90 -7.81 -0.49 -20.47
N LEU A 91 -7.43 0.79 -20.53
CA LEU A 91 -8.22 1.87 -21.12
C LEU A 91 -8.67 1.63 -22.57
N PRO A 92 -7.79 1.26 -23.52
CA PRO A 92 -8.21 1.02 -24.91
C PRO A 92 -9.27 -0.09 -25.01
N PHE A 93 -9.15 -1.17 -24.23
CA PHE A 93 -10.13 -2.25 -24.21
C PHE A 93 -11.51 -1.79 -23.73
N LYS A 94 -11.56 -0.94 -22.70
CA LYS A 94 -12.83 -0.35 -22.22
C LYS A 94 -13.48 0.54 -23.27
N ILE A 95 -12.69 1.34 -24.00
CA ILE A 95 -13.17 2.20 -25.08
C ILE A 95 -13.75 1.36 -26.21
N ILE A 96 -13.02 0.32 -26.66
CA ILE A 96 -13.46 -0.60 -27.71
C ILE A 96 -14.77 -1.29 -27.30
N TRP A 97 -14.87 -1.79 -26.08
CA TRP A 97 -16.09 -2.42 -25.55
C TRP A 97 -17.27 -1.44 -25.51
N TRP A 98 -17.03 -0.18 -25.14
CA TRP A 98 -18.05 0.85 -25.10
C TRP A 98 -18.59 1.19 -26.50
N ILE A 99 -17.69 1.30 -27.48
CA ILE A 99 -18.04 1.50 -28.90
C ILE A 99 -18.85 0.31 -29.43
N LEU A 100 -18.40 -0.93 -29.17
CA LEU A 100 -19.13 -2.13 -29.57
C LEU A 100 -20.54 -2.16 -28.98
N LYS A 101 -20.68 -1.80 -27.70
CA LYS A 101 -21.99 -1.73 -27.02
C LYS A 101 -22.90 -0.67 -27.63
N LEU A 102 -22.36 0.48 -28.04
CA LEU A 102 -23.10 1.53 -28.74
C LEU A 102 -23.61 1.07 -30.10
N ILE A 103 -22.75 0.43 -30.89
CA ILE A 103 -23.11 -0.13 -32.21
C ILE A 103 -24.20 -1.19 -32.04
N TRP A 104 -24.06 -2.08 -31.06
CA TRP A 104 -25.03 -3.14 -30.83
C TRP A 104 -26.41 -2.60 -30.43
N ARG A 105 -26.46 -1.57 -29.56
CA ARG A 105 -27.72 -0.89 -29.19
C ARG A 105 -28.37 -0.20 -30.39
N ALA A 106 -27.59 0.41 -31.27
CA ALA A 106 -28.10 1.06 -32.48
C ALA A 106 -28.71 0.03 -33.46
N ILE A 107 -28.04 -1.11 -33.67
CA ILE A 107 -28.53 -2.20 -34.53
C ILE A 107 -29.78 -2.86 -33.92
N ALA A 108 -29.78 -3.15 -32.62
CA ALA A 108 -30.93 -3.73 -31.93
C ALA A 108 -32.16 -2.79 -31.95
N GLY A 109 -31.95 -1.49 -31.75
CA GLY A 109 -33.01 -0.48 -31.84
C GLY A 109 -33.59 -0.32 -33.25
N LYS A 110 -32.77 -0.53 -34.30
CA LYS A 110 -33.23 -0.49 -35.70
C LYS A 110 -34.07 -1.71 -36.09
N LYS A 111 -33.73 -2.89 -35.54
CA LYS A 111 -34.49 -4.14 -35.78
C LYS A 111 -35.92 -4.09 -35.20
N SER A 112 -36.13 -3.33 -34.12
CA SER A 112 -37.45 -3.15 -33.50
C SER A 112 -38.38 -2.18 -34.24
N LYS A 113 -37.85 -1.27 -35.08
CA LYS A 113 -38.64 -0.27 -35.81
C LYS A 113 -39.08 -0.72 -37.20
N ASN A 114 -38.41 -1.71 -37.78
CA ASN A 114 -38.74 -2.27 -39.11
C ASN A 114 -39.67 -3.49 -39.03
N ALA A 115 -40.20 -3.82 -37.85
CA ALA A 115 -41.10 -4.94 -37.61
C ALA A 115 -42.55 -4.51 -37.29
N LEU A 116 -42.90 -3.25 -37.62
CA LEU A 116 -44.22 -2.64 -37.54
C LEU A 116 -44.65 -2.18 -38.93
#